data_AF-W5P892-F1
#
_entry.id   AF-W5P892-F1
#
_cell.length_a   1.000
_cell.length_b   1.000
_cell.length_c   1.000
_cell.angle_alpha   90.00
_cell.angle_beta   90.00
_cell.angle_gamma   90.00
#
_symmetry.space_group_name_H-M   'P 1'
#
loop_
_entity.id
_entity.type
_entity.pdbx_description
1 polymer ?
#
loop_
_entity_poly.entity_id
_entity_poly.type
_entity_poly.pdbx_seq_one_letter_code
_entity_poly.pdbx_strand_id
1 'polypeptide(L)'
;TWKRLKALSKSGPPPEPHCYRPGDWVYVCRHRQETLEPRWKGPFLVVLMTPIVLKVDSISAWVHYTHTWPAYLFALQEEFLPQWKAELDKINPLKLKL
;
A
#
# COMPACT_ATOMS: atom_id res chain seq x y z
N THR A 1 -23.07 26.28 2.17
CA THR A 1 -23.43 25.18 1.25
C THR A 1 -22.17 24.68 0.56
N TRP A 2 -21.98 23.35 0.49
CA TRP A 2 -20.95 22.54 -0.19
C TRP A 2 -20.10 23.17 -1.33
N LYS A 3 -20.67 24.12 -2.09
CA LYS A 3 -20.03 24.90 -3.15
C LYS A 3 -18.69 25.56 -2.75
N ARG A 4 -18.57 26.12 -1.53
CA ARG A 4 -17.33 26.79 -1.06
C ARG A 4 -16.19 25.80 -0.76
N LEU A 5 -16.51 24.63 -0.21
CA LEU A 5 -15.53 23.58 0.08
C LEU A 5 -15.00 22.94 -1.21
N LYS A 6 -15.89 22.73 -2.21
CA LYS A 6 -15.52 22.23 -3.54
C LYS A 6 -14.62 23.19 -4.33
N ALA A 7 -14.70 24.50 -4.06
CA ALA A 7 -13.81 25.49 -4.67
C ALA A 7 -12.38 25.40 -4.10
N LEU A 8 -12.23 25.10 -2.81
CA LEU A 8 -10.94 24.95 -2.14
C LEU A 8 -10.25 23.61 -2.44
N SER A 9 -11.01 22.54 -2.71
CA SER A 9 -10.42 21.23 -3.02
C SER A 9 -9.74 21.16 -4.40
N LYS A 10 -9.97 22.15 -5.27
CA LYS A 10 -9.44 22.15 -6.64
C LYS A 10 -8.05 22.80 -6.77
N SER A 11 -7.51 23.38 -5.71
CA SER A 11 -6.25 24.13 -5.78
C SER A 11 -5.06 23.28 -5.34
N GLY A 12 -4.45 22.60 -6.30
CA GLY A 12 -3.14 21.97 -6.13
C GLY A 12 -2.94 20.79 -7.06
N PRO A 13 -1.72 20.53 -7.55
CA PRO A 13 -1.40 19.24 -8.14
C PRO A 13 -1.71 18.13 -7.11
N PRO A 14 -2.16 16.94 -7.55
CA PRO A 14 -2.32 15.81 -6.66
C PRO A 14 -1.02 15.60 -5.86
N PRO A 15 -1.09 15.22 -4.57
CA PRO A 15 0.10 14.87 -3.81
C PRO A 15 0.90 13.83 -4.58
N GLU A 16 2.21 14.02 -4.60
CA GLU A 16 3.11 13.12 -5.34
C GLU A 16 2.92 11.69 -4.81
N PRO A 17 2.56 10.74 -5.68
CA PRO A 17 2.25 9.39 -5.23
C PRO A 17 3.48 8.76 -4.60
N HIS A 18 3.28 8.04 -3.51
CA HIS A 18 4.33 7.19 -2.96
C HIS A 18 4.75 6.10 -3.98
N CYS A 19 6.03 5.74 -3.97
CA CYS A 19 6.65 4.85 -4.96
C CYS A 19 6.20 3.37 -4.93
N TYR A 20 5.17 3.01 -4.16
CA TYR A 20 4.66 1.64 -4.08
C TYR A 20 3.89 1.22 -5.33
N ARG A 21 3.97 -0.06 -5.67
CA ARG A 21 3.22 -0.69 -6.76
C ARG A 21 2.47 -1.93 -6.25
N PRO A 22 1.34 -2.30 -6.85
CA PRO A 22 0.76 -3.63 -6.63
C PRO A 22 1.81 -4.72 -6.88
N GLY A 23 1.93 -5.67 -5.95
CA GLY A 23 2.96 -6.71 -5.96
C GLY A 23 4.18 -6.42 -5.08
N ASP A 24 4.34 -5.18 -4.57
CA ASP A 24 5.42 -4.86 -3.63
C ASP A 24 5.15 -5.47 -2.25
N TRP A 25 6.21 -5.85 -1.55
CA TRP A 25 6.14 -6.29 -0.15
C TRP A 25 6.43 -5.13 0.79
N VAL A 26 5.62 -4.97 1.84
CA VAL A 26 5.74 -3.89 2.83
C VAL A 26 5.54 -4.37 4.25
N TYR A 27 6.29 -3.81 5.18
CA TYR A 27 5.96 -3.86 6.60
C TYR A 27 4.97 -2.74 6.95
N VAL A 28 4.09 -2.99 7.92
CA VAL A 28 3.10 -2.03 8.41
C VAL A 28 3.38 -1.67 9.87
N CYS A 29 3.38 -0.38 10.17
CA CYS A 29 3.60 0.17 11.49
C CYS A 29 2.39 -0.06 12.40
N ARG A 30 2.60 -0.63 13.59
CA ARG A 30 1.57 -0.68 14.63
C ARG A 30 1.45 0.68 15.34
N HIS A 31 0.22 1.08 15.65
CA HIS A 31 -0.06 2.30 16.41
C HIS A 31 0.16 2.12 17.93
N ARG A 32 -0.17 0.94 18.47
CA ARG A 32 0.09 0.59 19.88
C ARG A 32 1.29 -0.35 19.94
N GLN A 33 2.32 0.07 20.66
CA GLN A 33 3.47 -0.75 21.01
C GLN A 33 3.27 -1.20 22.46
N GLU A 34 3.13 -2.49 22.70
CA GLU A 34 3.35 -3.03 24.04
C GLU A 34 4.86 -3.04 24.30
N THR A 35 5.27 -2.92 25.56
CA THR A 35 6.67 -2.78 25.95
C THR A 35 7.53 -3.89 25.32
N LEU A 36 8.54 -3.48 24.54
CA LEU A 36 9.57 -4.34 23.92
C LEU A 36 9.15 -5.14 22.66
N GLU A 37 7.96 -4.94 22.08
CA GLU A 37 7.62 -5.57 20.79
C GLU A 37 8.19 -4.81 19.57
N PRO A 38 8.55 -5.51 18.47
CA PRO A 38 8.87 -4.87 17.19
C PRO A 38 7.68 -4.06 16.66
N ARG A 39 7.93 -2.80 16.31
CA ARG A 39 6.90 -1.85 15.84
C ARG A 39 6.32 -2.20 14.47
N TRP A 40 7.09 -2.93 13.65
CA TRP A 40 6.74 -3.29 12.28
C TRP A 40 6.17 -4.71 12.25
N LYS A 41 5.00 -4.86 11.62
CA LYS A 41 4.34 -6.15 11.37
C LYS A 41 4.41 -6.47 9.88
N GLY A 42 4.34 -7.75 9.54
CA GLY A 42 4.42 -8.20 8.15
C GLY A 42 5.82 -8.68 7.85
N PRO A 43 6.07 -9.08 6.60
CA PRO A 43 5.68 -8.35 5.40
C PRO A 43 4.28 -8.71 4.87
N PHE A 44 3.69 -7.76 4.17
CA PHE A 44 2.37 -7.83 3.53
C PHE A 44 2.51 -7.45 2.05
N LEU A 45 1.74 -8.09 1.19
CA LEU A 45 1.71 -7.80 -0.24
C LEU A 45 0.78 -6.61 -0.53
N VAL A 46 1.26 -5.61 -1.26
CA VAL A 46 0.43 -4.51 -1.74
C VAL A 46 -0.46 -5.03 -2.86
N VAL A 47 -1.79 -4.97 -2.66
CA VAL A 47 -2.79 -5.40 -3.64
C VAL A 47 -3.31 -4.21 -4.44
N LEU A 48 -3.49 -3.06 -3.80
CA LEU A 48 -3.99 -1.84 -4.43
C LEU A 48 -3.33 -0.60 -3.85
N MET A 49 -3.23 0.44 -4.67
CA MET A 49 -2.48 1.65 -4.38
C MET A 49 -3.34 2.89 -4.74
N THR A 50 -3.53 3.78 -3.77
CA THR A 50 -4.05 5.15 -3.98
C THR A 50 -2.94 6.12 -3.60
N PRO A 51 -2.93 7.40 -4.00
CA PRO A 51 -1.76 8.28 -3.85
C PRO A 51 -1.19 8.44 -2.43
N ILE A 52 -2.00 8.15 -1.40
CA ILE A 52 -1.64 8.31 0.02
C ILE A 52 -1.86 7.06 0.86
N VAL A 53 -2.57 6.04 0.33
CA VAL A 53 -2.99 4.88 1.13
C VAL A 53 -2.90 3.59 0.32
N LEU A 54 -2.43 2.53 0.97
CA LEU A 54 -2.23 1.20 0.43
C LEU A 54 -3.30 0.24 0.94
N LYS A 55 -3.73 -0.67 0.07
CA LYS A 55 -4.45 -1.88 0.46
C LYS A 55 -3.46 -3.03 0.41
N VAL A 56 -3.21 -3.63 1.55
CA VAL A 56 -2.31 -4.77 1.68
C VAL A 56 -3.10 -6.05 1.94
N ASP A 57 -2.53 -7.19 1.62
CA ASP A 57 -3.11 -8.50 1.90
C ASP A 57 -3.28 -8.71 3.42
N SER A 58 -4.24 -9.56 3.80
CA SER A 58 -4.55 -9.91 5.19
C SER A 58 -4.96 -8.77 6.16
N ILE A 59 -4.91 -7.49 5.74
CA ILE A 59 -5.38 -6.34 6.51
C ILE A 59 -6.65 -5.77 5.88
N SER A 60 -7.75 -5.75 6.65
CA SER A 60 -9.04 -5.22 6.19
C SER A 60 -9.02 -3.69 6.02
N ALA A 61 -8.27 -2.98 6.85
CA ALA A 61 -8.08 -1.54 6.79
C ALA A 61 -7.18 -1.11 5.63
N TRP A 62 -7.28 0.15 5.25
CA TRP A 62 -6.34 0.83 4.37
C TRP A 62 -5.20 1.45 5.21
N VAL A 63 -3.95 1.37 4.73
CA VAL A 63 -2.75 1.79 5.46
C VAL A 63 -2.10 2.99 4.81
N HIS A 64 -1.93 4.09 5.54
CA HIS A 64 -1.26 5.28 5.01
C HIS A 64 0.21 5.00 4.73
N TYR A 65 0.77 5.51 3.63
CA TYR A 65 2.12 5.16 3.19
C TYR A 65 3.24 5.54 4.18
N THR A 66 3.02 6.55 5.02
CA THR A 66 3.97 6.92 6.09
C THR A 66 4.03 5.88 7.21
N HIS A 67 3.03 4.99 7.28
CA HIS A 67 2.98 3.86 8.19
C HIS A 67 3.43 2.55 7.52
N THR A 68 4.06 2.62 6.34
CA THR A 68 4.61 1.47 5.66
C THR A 68 6.11 1.60 5.45
N TRP A 69 6.78 0.46 5.40
CA TRP A 69 8.22 0.38 5.11
C TRP A 69 8.45 -0.70 4.05
N PRO A 70 9.20 -0.44 2.96
CA PRO A 70 9.43 -1.44 1.92
C PRO A 70 10.21 -2.66 2.43
N ALA A 71 9.75 -3.87 2.08
CA ALA A 71 10.38 -5.12 2.47
C ALA A 71 11.26 -5.69 1.34
N TYR A 72 12.31 -4.95 0.93
CA TYR A 72 13.16 -5.29 -0.22
C TYR A 72 13.82 -6.66 -0.15
N LEU A 73 14.28 -7.07 1.05
CA LEU A 73 14.90 -8.39 1.25
C LEU A 73 13.90 -9.53 1.06
N PHE A 74 12.62 -9.28 1.35
CA PHE A 74 11.56 -10.26 1.14
C PHE A 74 11.19 -10.41 -0.33
N ALA A 75 11.25 -9.32 -1.09
CA ALA A 75 11.02 -9.34 -2.53
C ALA A 75 12.12 -10.10 -3.32
N LEU A 76 13.32 -10.24 -2.74
CA LEU A 76 14.46 -10.95 -3.36
C LEU A 76 14.52 -12.43 -3.01
N GLN A 77 13.79 -12.88 -2.00
CA GLN A 77 13.78 -14.28 -1.61
C GLN A 77 12.77 -15.02 -2.50
N GLU A 78 13.29 -15.79 -3.45
CA GLU A 78 12.53 -16.54 -4.45
C GLU A 78 11.49 -17.49 -3.82
N GLU A 79 11.75 -17.96 -2.60
CA GLU A 79 10.88 -18.80 -1.77
C GLU A 79 9.62 -18.08 -1.26
N PHE A 80 9.64 -16.75 -1.17
CA PHE A 80 8.52 -15.92 -0.73
C PHE A 80 7.83 -15.18 -1.87
N LEU A 81 8.23 -15.43 -3.11
CA LEU A 81 7.41 -15.02 -4.24
C LEU A 81 6.05 -15.72 -4.10
N PRO A 82 4.94 -14.96 -4.10
CA PRO A 82 3.65 -15.58 -4.01
C PRO A 82 3.49 -16.51 -5.22
N GLN A 83 3.01 -17.74 -4.99
CA GLN A 83 2.76 -18.72 -6.07
C GLN A 83 1.87 -18.10 -7.17
N TRP A 84 1.00 -17.18 -6.77
CA TRP A 84 0.22 -16.32 -7.66
C TRP A 84 0.94 -14.97 -7.79
N LYS A 85 1.34 -14.61 -9.00
CA LYS A 85 1.88 -13.28 -9.29
C LYS A 85 0.72 -12.41 -9.75
N ALA A 86 0.42 -11.35 -9.01
CA ALA A 86 -0.57 -10.39 -9.46
C ALA A 86 -0.04 -9.67 -10.72
N GLU A 87 -0.48 -10.14 -11.90
CA GLU A 87 -0.16 -9.47 -13.14
C GLU A 87 -1.13 -8.31 -13.35
N LEU A 88 -0.57 -7.11 -13.57
CA LEU A 88 -1.35 -5.94 -13.93
C LEU A 88 -1.92 -6.17 -15.34
N ASP A 89 -3.24 -6.22 -15.47
CA ASP A 89 -3.88 -6.29 -16.77
C ASP A 89 -3.61 -5.00 -17.55
N LYS A 90 -3.02 -5.13 -18.74
CA LYS A 90 -2.59 -3.99 -19.59
C LYS A 90 -3.76 -3.10 -20.01
N ILE A 91 -4.99 -3.61 -20.01
CA ILE A 91 -6.20 -2.94 -20.50
C ILE A 91 -7.00 -2.37 -19.33
N ASN A 92 -7.03 -3.06 -18.18
CA ASN A 92 -7.72 -2.59 -16.99
C ASN A 92 -6.83 -2.72 -15.74
N PRO A 93 -6.23 -1.63 -15.25
CA PRO A 93 -5.33 -1.67 -14.10
C PRO A 93 -6.00 -2.05 -12.77
N LEU A 94 -7.34 -2.14 -12.72
CA LEU A 94 -8.11 -2.60 -11.56
C LEU A 94 -8.50 -4.07 -11.63
N LYS A 95 -8.25 -4.74 -12.76
CA LYS A 95 -8.44 -6.18 -12.91
C LYS A 95 -7.15 -6.88 -12.52
N LEU A 96 -7.18 -7.53 -11.36
CA LEU A 96 -6.13 -8.44 -10.94
C LEU A 96 -6.47 -9.83 -11.49
N LYS A 97 -5.51 -10.42 -12.19
CA LYS A 97 -5.52 -11.85 -12.51
C LYS A 97 -4.64 -12.55 -11.47
N LEU A 98 -5.20 -13.60 -10.87
CA LEU A 98 -4.50 -14.50 -9.94
C LEU A 98 -3.82 -15.61 -10.74
#